data_AF-L8JRW4-F1
#
_entry.id   AF-L8JRW4-F1
#
_cell.length_a   1.000
_cell.length_b   1.000
_cell.length_c   1.000
_cell.angle_alpha   90.00
_cell.angle_beta   90.00
_cell.angle_gamma   90.00
#
_symmetry.space_group_name_H-M   'P 1'
#
loop_
_entity.id
_entity.type
_entity.pdbx_description
1 polymer ?
#
loop_
_entity_poly.entity_id
_entity_poly.type
_entity_poly.pdbx_seq_one_letter_code
_entity_poly.pdbx_strand_id
1 'polypeptide(L)'
;MEDTTPFHQAIISWLRNYFQEPQKSTVLELEIDYLNTSSTKMLIDILFELNKFYIFGNEVTVVWRYYQQDEDMEDLGHELEEMVDVPFQFGVLV
;
A
#
# COMPACT_ATOMS: atom_id res chain seq x y z
N MET A 1 -10.25 22.40 4.63
CA MET A 1 -10.17 20.93 4.71
C MET A 1 -10.02 20.48 3.27
N GLU A 2 -8.83 20.02 2.91
CA GLU A 2 -8.58 19.54 1.55
C GLU A 2 -9.41 18.28 1.36
N ASP A 3 -10.31 18.29 0.40
CA ASP A 3 -11.20 17.16 0.13
C ASP A 3 -10.39 16.12 -0.64
N THR A 4 -9.64 15.27 0.07
CA THR A 4 -8.78 14.20 -0.49
C THR A 4 -9.61 13.02 -1.02
N THR A 5 -10.92 13.05 -0.79
CA THR A 5 -11.89 12.02 -1.19
C THR A 5 -11.86 11.67 -2.69
N PRO A 6 -11.80 12.62 -3.63
CA PRO A 6 -11.77 12.30 -5.06
C PRO A 6 -10.48 11.58 -5.47
N PHE A 7 -9.35 11.93 -4.86
CA PHE A 7 -8.06 11.30 -5.13
C PHE A 7 -8.04 9.85 -4.63
N HIS A 8 -8.54 9.62 -3.41
CA HIS A 8 -8.69 8.28 -2.84
C HIS A 8 -9.53 7.37 -3.76
N GLN A 9 -10.71 7.84 -4.16
CA GLN A 9 -11.62 7.08 -5.02
C GLN A 9 -10.98 6.75 -6.37
N ALA A 10 -10.22 7.70 -6.95
CA ALA A 10 -9.54 7.48 -8.22
C ALA A 10 -8.51 6.33 -8.14
N ILE A 11 -7.72 6.24 -7.07
CA ILE A 11 -6.74 5.16 -6.89
C ILE A 11 -7.42 3.81 -6.72
N ILE A 12 -8.45 3.74 -5.86
CA ILE A 12 -9.19 2.49 -5.65
C ILE A 12 -9.87 2.02 -6.94
N SER A 13 -10.47 2.95 -7.70
CA SER A 13 -11.05 2.64 -9.00
C SER A 13 -9.99 2.19 -10.01
N TRP A 14 -8.82 2.81 -10.03
CA TRP A 14 -7.71 2.41 -10.89
C TRP A 14 -7.23 0.99 -10.56
N LEU A 15 -7.05 0.66 -9.27
CA LEU A 15 -6.69 -0.69 -8.83
C LEU A 15 -7.73 -1.71 -9.28
N ARG A 16 -9.01 -1.45 -9.01
CA ARG A 16 -10.10 -2.35 -9.43
C ARG A 16 -10.16 -2.60 -10.94
N ASN A 17 -9.87 -1.56 -11.72
CA ASN A 17 -9.83 -1.66 -13.17
C ASN A 17 -8.61 -2.47 -13.63
N TYR A 18 -7.43 -2.23 -13.04
CA TYR A 18 -6.22 -2.99 -13.33
C TYR A 18 -6.42 -4.50 -13.08
N PHE A 19 -7.06 -4.87 -11.96
CA PHE A 19 -7.31 -6.27 -11.61
C PHE A 19 -8.45 -6.95 -12.40
N GLN A 20 -9.04 -6.30 -13.41
CA GLN A 20 -9.88 -7.00 -14.39
C GLN A 20 -9.05 -7.88 -15.32
N GLU A 21 -7.84 -7.44 -15.66
CA GLU A 21 -6.87 -8.17 -16.49
C GLU A 21 -5.45 -7.90 -15.95
N PRO A 22 -5.12 -8.41 -14.75
CA PRO A 22 -3.84 -8.11 -14.11
C PRO A 22 -2.69 -8.79 -14.87
N GLN A 23 -1.48 -8.24 -14.72
CA GLN A 23 -0.28 -8.99 -15.07
C GLN A 23 -0.12 -10.20 -14.14
N LYS A 24 0.74 -11.14 -14.56
CA LYS A 24 1.01 -12.36 -13.78
C LYS A 24 1.40 -12.05 -12.32
N SER A 25 2.17 -10.99 -12.11
CA SER A 25 2.63 -10.54 -10.81
C SER A 25 2.46 -9.03 -10.70
N THR A 26 1.97 -8.56 -9.56
CA THR A 26 1.72 -7.14 -9.28
C THR A 26 2.51 -6.72 -8.05
N VAL A 27 3.33 -5.69 -8.19
CA VAL A 27 4.12 -5.14 -7.09
C VAL A 27 3.66 -3.71 -6.84
N LEU A 28 3.23 -3.41 -5.61
CA LEU A 28 3.03 -2.04 -5.15
C LEU A 28 4.27 -1.63 -4.35
N GLU A 29 5.07 -0.73 -4.92
CA GLU A 29 6.22 -0.15 -4.22
C GLU A 29 5.84 1.20 -3.61
N LEU A 30 6.12 1.35 -2.32
CA LEU A 30 5.79 2.52 -1.52
C LEU A 30 7.08 3.09 -0.95
N GLU A 31 7.35 4.35 -1.28
CA GLU A 31 8.41 5.18 -0.71
C GLU A 31 7.74 6.46 -0.24
N ILE A 32 7.66 6.67 1.07
CA ILE A 32 6.84 7.72 1.65
C ILE A 32 7.65 8.50 2.68
N ASP A 33 7.82 9.80 2.44
CA ASP A 33 8.57 10.69 3.35
C ASP A 33 7.73 11.17 4.54
N TYR A 34 6.41 11.16 4.42
CA TYR A 34 5.50 11.66 5.47
C TYR A 34 4.07 11.15 5.28
N LEU A 35 3.47 10.65 6.37
CA LEU A 35 2.05 10.32 6.45
C LEU A 35 1.39 11.06 7.62
N ASN A 36 0.26 11.71 7.33
CA ASN A 36 -0.65 12.19 8.35
C ASN A 36 -1.83 11.21 8.50
N THR A 37 -2.66 11.41 9.52
CA THR A 37 -3.81 10.54 9.83
C THR A 37 -4.77 10.30 8.65
N SER A 38 -4.99 11.31 7.81
CA SER A 38 -5.85 11.17 6.63
C SER A 38 -5.20 10.28 5.57
N SER A 39 -3.93 10.52 5.28
CA SER A 39 -3.15 9.72 4.32
C SER A 39 -2.97 8.28 4.78
N THR A 40 -2.73 8.04 6.07
CA THR A 40 -2.63 6.69 6.64
C THR A 40 -3.92 5.91 6.44
N LYS A 41 -5.08 6.54 6.69
CA LYS A 41 -6.38 5.91 6.45
C LYS A 41 -6.57 5.53 4.97
N MET A 42 -6.17 6.41 4.05
CA MET A 42 -6.25 6.14 2.61
C MET A 42 -5.34 4.98 2.19
N LEU A 43 -4.13 4.91 2.75
CA LEU A 43 -3.21 3.82 2.48
C LEU A 43 -3.74 2.49 3.00
N ILE A 44 -4.33 2.46 4.20
CA ILE A 44 -4.99 1.28 4.76
C ILE A 44 -6.11 0.79 3.82
N ASP A 45 -6.94 1.70 3.31
CA ASP A 45 -8.00 1.34 2.35
C ASP A 45 -7.44 0.74 1.05
N ILE A 46 -6.31 1.26 0.55
CA ILE A 46 -5.59 0.71 -0.62
C ILE A 46 -5.05 -0.70 -0.32
N LEU A 47 -4.39 -0.88 0.83
CA LEU A 47 -3.82 -2.16 1.25
C LEU A 47 -4.90 -3.23 1.43
N PHE A 48 -6.05 -2.87 2.01
CA PHE A 48 -7.18 -3.80 2.10
C PHE A 48 -7.76 -4.18 0.74
N GLU A 49 -7.79 -3.25 -0.21
CA GLU A 49 -8.26 -3.58 -1.55
C GLU A 49 -7.26 -4.51 -2.27
N LEU A 50 -5.96 -4.28 -2.14
CA LEU A 50 -4.92 -5.20 -2.63
C LEU A 50 -4.99 -6.57 -1.96
N ASN A 51 -5.20 -6.61 -0.64
CA ASN A 51 -5.31 -7.85 0.11
C ASN A 51 -6.47 -8.73 -0.41
N LYS A 52 -7.60 -8.12 -0.79
CA LYS A 52 -8.70 -8.87 -1.43
C LYS A 52 -8.22 -9.57 -2.70
N PHE A 53 -7.52 -8.85 -3.59
CA PHE A 53 -7.04 -9.44 -4.84
C PHE A 53 -6.02 -10.55 -4.61
N TYR A 54 -5.14 -10.38 -3.62
CA TYR A 54 -4.22 -11.42 -3.17
C TYR A 54 -4.97 -12.68 -2.69
N ILE A 55 -5.96 -12.52 -1.80
CA ILE A 55 -6.80 -13.63 -1.29
C ILE A 55 -7.56 -14.34 -2.42
N PHE A 56 -7.94 -13.63 -3.48
CA PHE A 56 -8.54 -14.23 -4.69
C PHE A 56 -7.54 -14.98 -5.59
N GLY A 57 -6.28 -15.09 -5.18
CA GLY A 57 -5.25 -15.89 -5.84
C GLY A 57 -4.36 -15.12 -6.81
N ASN A 58 -4.43 -13.78 -6.84
CA ASN A 58 -3.49 -12.98 -7.62
C ASN A 58 -2.13 -12.93 -6.93
N GLU A 59 -1.05 -12.97 -7.72
CA GLU A 59 0.30 -12.77 -7.21
C GLU A 59 0.50 -11.26 -6.98
N VAL A 60 0.41 -10.84 -5.71
CA VAL A 60 0.56 -9.45 -5.29
C VAL A 60 1.62 -9.36 -4.20
N THR A 61 2.44 -8.32 -4.22
CA THR A 61 3.45 -8.04 -3.19
C THR A 61 3.50 -6.54 -2.93
N VAL A 62 3.64 -6.15 -1.67
CA VAL A 62 3.91 -4.77 -1.27
C VAL A 62 5.39 -4.63 -0.93
N VAL A 63 6.05 -3.63 -1.51
CA VAL A 63 7.42 -3.27 -1.18
C VAL A 63 7.38 -1.96 -0.41
N TRP A 64 7.74 -1.99 0.87
CA TRP A 64 7.80 -0.83 1.75
C TRP A 64 9.24 -0.32 1.84
N ARG A 65 9.46 0.92 1.41
CA ARG A 65 10.77 1.57 1.39
C ARG A 65 10.80 2.78 2.31
N TYR A 66 11.84 2.84 3.14
CA TYR A 66 12.05 3.86 4.15
C TYR A 66 13.54 4.16 4.28
N TYR A 67 13.88 5.36 4.74
CA TYR A 67 15.27 5.72 5.01
C TYR A 67 15.78 5.05 6.29
N GLN A 68 17.05 4.66 6.30
CA GLN A 68 17.66 3.97 7.47
C GLN A 68 17.52 4.76 8.78
N GLN A 69 17.52 6.09 8.73
CA GLN A 69 17.36 6.95 9.91
C GLN A 69 15.90 7.18 10.35
N ASP A 70 14.93 6.64 9.61
CA ASP A 70 13.50 6.88 9.82
C ASP A 70 12.83 5.62 10.42
N GLU A 71 13.13 5.39 11.71
CA GLU A 71 12.59 4.27 12.49
C GLU A 71 11.06 4.33 12.58
N ASP A 72 10.46 5.53 12.61
CA ASP A 72 9.01 5.71 12.66
C ASP A 72 8.33 5.17 11.38
N MET A 73 8.95 5.34 10.21
CA MET A 73 8.45 4.78 8.95
C MET A 73 8.65 3.26 8.85
N GLU A 74 9.70 2.72 9.46
CA GLU A 74 9.90 1.26 9.57
C GLU A 74 8.78 0.63 10.40
N ASP A 75 8.57 1.15 11.62
CA ASP A 75 7.54 0.66 12.55
C ASP A 75 6.15 0.73 11.93
N LEU A 76 5.82 1.85 11.26
CA LEU A 76 4.54 1.98 10.55
C LEU A 76 4.38 0.93 9.44
N GLY A 77 5.43 0.60 8.72
CA GLY A 77 5.39 -0.46 7.69
C GLY A 77 5.05 -1.83 8.29
N HIS A 78 5.62 -2.15 9.45
CA HIS A 78 5.30 -3.38 10.19
C HIS A 78 3.88 -3.36 10.77
N GLU A 79 3.43 -2.24 11.32
CA GLU A 79 2.04 -2.09 11.79
C GLU A 79 1.04 -2.34 10.64
N LEU A 80 1.32 -1.83 9.44
CA LEU A 80 0.49 -2.04 8.26
C LEU A 80 0.54 -3.48 7.74
N GLU A 81 1.71 -4.13 7.78
CA GLU A 81 1.88 -5.54 7.42
C GLU A 81 1.00 -6.44 8.29
N GLU A 82 0.93 -6.19 9.61
CA GLU A 82 0.10 -6.98 10.53
C GLU A 82 -1.41 -6.91 10.23
N MET A 83 -1.86 -5.92 9.46
CA MET A 83 -3.28 -5.72 9.13
C MET A 83 -3.75 -6.56 7.94
N VAL A 84 -2.86 -7.12 7.13
CA VAL A 84 -3.18 -7.75 5.84
C VAL A 84 -2.41 -9.04 5.60
N ASP A 85 -2.92 -9.90 4.72
CA ASP A 85 -2.28 -11.18 4.38
C ASP A 85 -1.33 -11.07 3.17
N VAL A 86 -1.46 -10.00 2.38
CA VAL A 86 -0.58 -9.73 1.23
C VAL A 86 0.86 -9.62 1.71
N PRO A 87 1.83 -10.28 1.07
CA PRO A 87 3.21 -10.28 1.54
C PRO A 87 3.85 -8.89 1.42
N PHE A 88 4.57 -8.50 2.47
CA PHE A 88 5.40 -7.29 2.49
C PHE A 88 6.88 -7.65 2.28
N GLN A 89 7.60 -6.73 1.65
CA GLN A 89 9.05 -6.73 1.53
C GLN A 89 9.56 -5.37 1.96
N PHE A 90 10.55 -5.35 2.85
CA PHE A 90 11.12 -4.12 3.40
C PHE A 90 12.43 -3.77 2.66
N GLY A 91 12.53 -2.52 2.19
CA GLY A 91 13.66 -2.02 1.43
C GLY A 91 14.24 -0.74 2.04
N VAL A 92 15.40 -0.84 2.67
CA VAL A 92 16.08 0.31 3.29
C VAL A 92 16.74 1.20 2.23
N LEU A 93 16.44 2.49 2.29
CA LEU A 93 17.07 3.56 1.52
C LEU A 93 18.26 4.14 2.30
N VAL A 94 19.31 4.52 1.56
CA VAL A 94 20.60 5.04 2.08
C VAL A 94 20.76 6.50 1.73
#